data_AF-A0A2N3KIR1-F1
#
_entry.id   AF-A0A2N3KIR1-F1
#
_cell.length_a   1.000
_cell.length_b   1.000
_cell.length_c   1.000
_cell.angle_alpha   90.00
_cell.angle_beta   90.00
_cell.angle_gamma   90.00
#
_symmetry.space_group_name_H-M   'P 1'
#
loop_
_entity.id
_entity.type
_entity.pdbx_description
1 polymer ?
#
loop_
_entity_poly.entity_id
_entity_poly.type
_entity_poly.pdbx_seq_one_letter_code
_entity_poly.pdbx_strand_id
1 'polypeptide(L)' 'MATYKQIQQLIKDQHGYLAQPCWIADVMAEHGLTKRVASNRIDPNKREKPCPLEKRRAVEDALRHFNMI' A
#
# COMPACT_ATOMS: atom_id res chain seq x y z
N MET A 1 -8.48 -0.20 -11.84
CA MET A 1 -7.68 -0.08 -10.60
C MET A 1 -6.84 -1.33 -10.49
N ALA A 2 -5.52 -1.21 -10.31
CA ALA A 2 -4.68 -2.39 -10.14
C ALA A 2 -5.11 -3.17 -8.89
N THR A 3 -5.14 -4.49 -9.02
CA THR A 3 -5.48 -5.36 -7.88
C THR A 3 -4.31 -5.44 -6.91
N TYR A 4 -4.59 -5.71 -5.63
CA TYR A 4 -3.55 -5.93 -4.63
C TYR A 4 -2.52 -6.97 -5.09
N LYS A 5 -2.96 -8.04 -5.77
CA LYS A 5 -2.06 -9.07 -6.31
C LYS A 5 -1.12 -8.53 -7.39
N GLN A 6 -1.59 -7.67 -8.28
CA GLN A 6 -0.75 -7.05 -9.32
C GLN A 6 0.31 -6.13 -8.70
N ILE A 7 -0.08 -5.34 -7.70
CA ILE A 7 0.85 -4.46 -6.98
C ILE A 7 1.90 -5.30 -6.22
N GLN A 8 1.48 -6.37 -5.54
CA GLN A 8 2.40 -7.30 -4.86
C GLN A 8 3.38 -7.95 -5.84
N GLN A 9 2.91 -8.33 -7.02
CA GLN A 9 3.75 -8.95 -8.04
C GLN A 9 4.78 -7.96 -8.58
N LEU A 10 4.38 -6.71 -8.85
CA LEU A 10 5.28 -5.67 -9.34
C LEU A 10 6.37 -5.35 -8.31
N ILE A 11 6.00 -5.20 -7.04
CA ILE A 11 6.96 -4.96 -5.94
C ILE A 11 7.91 -6.16 -5.80
N LYS A 12 7.42 -7.39 -5.96
CA LYS A 12 8.27 -8.58 -5.95
C LYS A 12 9.25 -8.59 -7.12
N ASP A 13 8.84 -8.15 -8.29
CA ASP A 13 9.67 -8.10 -9.49
C ASP A 13 10.75 -7.00 -9.38
N GLN A 14 10.37 -5.80 -8.96
CA GLN A 14 11.28 -4.66 -8.85
C GLN A 14 12.18 -4.68 -7.60
N HIS A 15 11.65 -5.12 -6.45
CA HIS A 15 12.33 -5.04 -5.15
C HIS A 15 12.67 -6.41 -4.54
N GLY A 16 12.28 -7.52 -5.17
CA GLY A 16 12.63 -8.87 -4.71
C GLY A 16 11.87 -9.36 -3.47
N TYR A 17 10.83 -8.66 -3.01
CA TYR A 17 10.02 -9.08 -1.85
C TYR A 17 8.53 -8.89 -2.07
N LEU A 18 7.72 -9.70 -1.37
CA LEU A 18 6.27 -9.60 -1.44
C LEU A 18 5.76 -8.60 -0.39
N ALA A 19 5.20 -7.47 -0.84
CA ALA A 19 4.61 -6.48 0.05
C ALA A 19 3.35 -7.01 0.75
N GLN A 20 3.15 -6.64 2.01
CA GLN A 20 1.92 -6.98 2.71
C GLN A 20 0.76 -6.11 2.22
N PRO A 21 -0.47 -6.64 2.11
CA PRO A 21 -1.64 -5.87 1.68
C PRO A 21 -1.92 -4.67 2.57
N CYS A 22 -1.62 -4.76 3.87
CA CYS A 22 -1.78 -3.66 4.81
C CYS A 22 -0.89 -2.45 4.48
N TRP A 23 0.32 -2.67 3.96
CA TRP A 23 1.21 -1.59 3.51
C TRP A 23 0.65 -0.89 2.29
N ILE A 24 0.17 -1.67 1.31
CA ILE A 24 -0.43 -1.12 0.09
C ILE A 24 -1.67 -0.28 0.43
N ALA A 25 -2.53 -0.80 1.30
CA ALA A 25 -3.71 -0.08 1.76
C ALA A 25 -3.38 1.20 2.56
N ASP A 26 -2.28 1.19 3.31
CA ASP A 26 -1.80 2.36 4.06
C ASP A 26 -1.36 3.47 3.10
N VAL A 27 -0.46 3.17 2.17
CA VAL A 27 0.01 4.14 1.15
C VAL A 27 -1.15 4.65 0.30
N MET A 28 -2.03 3.76 -0.18
CA MET A 28 -3.22 4.19 -0.92
C MET A 28 -4.13 5.10 -0.07
N ALA A 29 -4.24 4.89 1.24
CA ALA A 29 -5.04 5.75 2.11
C ALA A 29 -4.39 7.12 2.30
N GLU A 30 -3.06 7.18 2.40
CA GLU A 30 -2.31 8.44 2.49
C GLU A 30 -2.44 9.29 1.23
N HIS A 31 -2.55 8.66 0.06
CA HIS A 31 -2.84 9.35 -1.21
C HIS A 31 -4.35 9.56 -1.48
N GLY A 32 -5.23 9.23 -0.53
CA GLY A 32 -6.67 9.43 -0.67
C GLY A 32 -7.40 8.45 -1.60
N LEU A 33 -6.72 7.39 -2.06
CA LEU A 33 -7.27 6.35 -2.93
C LEU A 33 -8.13 5.34 -2.17
N THR A 34 -7.94 5.20 -0.86
CA THR A 34 -8.70 4.26 -0.03
C THR A 34 -9.84 4.96 0.70
N LYS A 35 -11.08 4.77 0.24
CA LYS A 35 -12.29 5.28 0.92
C LYS A 35 -12.81 4.38 2.05
N ARG A 36 -12.27 3.16 2.19
CA ARG A 36 -12.75 2.18 3.17
C ARG A 36 -11.89 2.18 4.43
N VAL A 37 -12.50 2.52 5.56
CA VAL A 37 -11.96 2.27 6.90
C VAL A 37 -12.17 0.78 7.21
N ALA A 38 -11.14 0.09 7.65
CA ALA A 38 -11.28 -1.30 8.08
C ALA A 38 -12.21 -1.37 9.30
N SER A 39 -13.20 -2.27 9.29
CA SER A 39 -14.19 -2.38 10.38
C SER A 39 -13.58 -2.73 11.74
N ASN A 40 -12.42 -3.40 11.75
CA ASN A 40 -11.68 -3.77 12.97
C ASN A 40 -10.66 -2.71 13.40
N ARG A 41 -10.81 -1.46 12.94
CA ARG A 41 -9.90 -0.38 13.27
C ARG A 41 -10.29 0.19 14.64
N ILE A 42 -9.46 -0.09 15.64
CA ILE A 42 -9.65 0.39 17.04
C ILE A 42 -9.50 1.92 17.09
N ASP A 43 -8.50 2.47 16.38
CA ASP A 43 -8.26 3.91 16.29
C ASP A 43 -8.21 4.39 14.82
N PRO A 44 -9.14 5.27 14.38
CA PRO A 44 -9.13 5.82 13.02
C PRO A 44 -7.95 6.77 12.76
N ASN A 45 -7.33 7.32 13.82
CA ASN A 45 -6.21 8.26 13.72
C ASN A 45 -4.85 7.63 14.02
N LYS A 46 -4.81 6.40 14.54
CA LYS A 46 -3.57 5.74 14.96
C LYS A 46 -3.33 4.50 14.12
N ARG A 47 -2.20 4.47 13.41
CA ARG A 47 -1.74 3.27 12.68
C ARG A 47 -0.80 2.50 13.61
N GLU A 48 -1.18 1.31 14.03
CA GLU A 48 -0.36 0.48 14.92
C GLU A 48 0.94 -0.01 14.28
N LYS A 49 0.98 -0.13 12.95
CA LYS A 49 2.14 -0.60 12.19
C LYS A 49 2.36 0.30 10.97
N PRO A 50 3.05 1.44 11.11
CA PRO A 50 3.39 2.26 9.95
C PRO A 50 4.25 1.46 8.97
N CYS A 51 3.99 1.62 7.68
CA CYS A 51 4.85 1.02 6.67
C CYS A 51 6.26 1.63 6.76
N PRO A 52 7.34 0.83 6.86
CA PRO A 52 8.70 1.38 6.84
C PRO A 52 8.94 2.14 5.53
N LEU A 53 9.61 3.31 5.64
CA LEU A 53 9.84 4.25 4.53
C LEU A 53 10.43 3.60 3.27
N GLU A 54 11.35 2.66 3.45
CA GLU A 54 11.95 1.92 2.33
C GLU A 54 10.92 1.09 1.55
N LYS A 55 9.96 0.48 2.26
CA LYS A 55 8.90 -0.33 1.64
C LYS A 55 7.76 0.51 1.11
N ARG A 56 7.54 1.68 1.72
CA ARG A 56 6.59 2.68 1.23
C ARG A 56 6.96 3.15 -0.16
N ARG A 57 8.24 3.45 -0.42
CA ARG A 57 8.73 3.83 -1.75
C ARG A 57 8.43 2.77 -2.81
N ALA A 58 8.60 1.49 -2.48
CA ALA A 58 8.27 0.42 -3.42
C ALA A 58 6.77 0.36 -3.77
N VAL A 59 5.91 0.61 -2.78
CA VAL A 59 4.46 0.69 -3.02
C VAL A 59 4.11 1.93 -3.84
N GLU A 60 4.69 3.09 -3.54
CA GLU A 60 4.50 4.32 -4.34
C GLU A 60 4.97 4.15 -5.79
N ASP A 61 6.13 3.53 -6.01
CA ASP A 61 6.63 3.23 -7.37
C ASP A 61 5.65 2.34 -8.12
N ALA A 62 5.15 1.29 -7.47
CA ALA A 62 4.14 0.43 -8.06
C ALA A 62 2.83 1.16 -8.35
N LEU A 63 2.35 2.01 -7.44
CA LEU A 63 1.15 2.81 -7.66
C LEU A 63 1.32 3.81 -8.83
N ARG A 64 2.50 4.44 -8.96
CA ARG A 64 2.85 5.29 -10.10
C ARG A 64 2.88 4.52 -11.41
N HIS A 65 3.45 3.31 -11.40
CA HIS A 65 3.46 2.43 -12.57
C HIS A 65 2.04 2.13 -13.07
N PHE A 66 1.11 1.91 -12.14
CA PHE A 66 -0.31 1.71 -12.46
C PHE A 66 -1.12 3.00 -12.66
N ASN A 67 -0.48 4.18 -12.68
CA ASN A 67 -1.12 5.50 -12.79
C ASN A 67 -2.25 5.71 -11.76
N MET A 68 -2.04 5.21 -10.54
CA MET A 68 -2.99 5.36 -9.44
C MET A 68 -2.71 6.62 -8.60
N ILE A 69 -1.45 7.06 -8.55
CA ILE A 69 -0.99 8.31 -7.92
C ILE A 69 -0.16 9.14 -8.88
#